data_AF-A0A7C5TB86-F1
#
_entry.id   AF-A0A7C5TB86-F1
#
_cell.length_a   1.000
_cell.length_b   1.000
_cell.length_c   1.000
_cell.angle_alpha   90.00
_cell.angle_beta   90.00
_cell.angle_gamma   90.00
#
_symmetry.space_group_name_H-M   'P 1'
#
loop_
_entity.id
_entity.type
_entity.pdbx_description
1 polymer ?
#
loop_
_entity_poly.entity_id
_entity_poly.type
_entity_poly.pdbx_seq_one_letter_code
_entity_poly.pdbx_strand_id
1 'polypeptide(L)'
;MLIATSAYIVDPWTAYGYELYAIAAAVIGGIALTGGTGHPIGPLLGAFVLTILTNILIIMGYTQYTIQEIIIGIILIAAAPALTRGLRWVK
;
A
#
# COMPACT_ATOMS: atom_id res chain seq x y z
N MET A 1 -3.21 24.21 23.26
CA MET A 1 -1.79 24.04 22.87
C MET A 1 -1.28 22.59 22.95
N LEU A 2 -1.84 21.70 23.79
CA LEU A 2 -1.27 20.36 24.01
C LEU A 2 -1.64 19.29 22.97
N ILE A 3 -2.68 19.50 22.15
CA ILE A 3 -3.12 18.58 21.09
C ILE A 3 -2.52 18.88 19.70
N ALA A 4 -1.73 19.96 19.56
CA ALA A 4 -1.16 20.38 18.27
C ALA A 4 0.31 19.94 18.07
N THR A 5 1.02 19.61 19.15
CA THR A 5 2.46 19.27 19.10
C THR A 5 2.73 17.85 18.59
N SER A 6 1.82 16.89 18.74
CA SER A 6 2.02 15.54 18.21
C SER A 6 1.78 15.42 16.71
N ALA A 7 1.23 16.46 16.05
CA ALA A 7 0.95 16.44 14.61
C ALA A 7 2.18 16.77 13.74
N TYR A 8 3.32 17.15 14.35
CA TYR A 8 4.52 17.61 13.65
C TYR A 8 5.83 16.98 14.13
N ILE A 9 5.75 15.91 14.92
CA ILE A 9 6.91 15.05 15.18
C ILE A 9 6.77 13.87 14.22
N VAL A 10 7.28 14.04 13.00
CA VAL A 10 7.49 12.89 12.11
C VAL A 10 8.71 12.19 12.68
N ASP A 11 8.49 11.12 13.44
CA ASP A 11 9.59 10.32 13.95
C ASP A 11 10.38 9.78 12.74
N PRO A 12 11.72 9.89 12.69
CA PRO A 12 12.51 9.38 11.56
C PRO A 12 12.32 7.88 11.31
N TRP A 13 11.82 7.17 12.33
CA TRP A 13 11.47 5.75 12.30
C TRP A 13 10.10 5.46 11.68
N THR A 14 9.23 6.46 11.50
CA THR A 14 7.90 6.27 10.91
C THR A 14 7.99 5.76 9.47
N ALA A 15 9.07 6.03 8.73
CA ALA A 15 9.26 5.51 7.38
C ALA A 15 10.00 4.16 7.32
N TYR A 16 10.59 3.70 8.42
CA TYR A 16 11.28 2.41 8.46
C TYR A 16 10.25 1.28 8.31
N GLY A 17 10.46 0.39 7.33
CA GLY A 17 9.57 -0.71 7.00
C GLY A 17 8.52 -0.37 5.93
N TYR A 18 8.38 0.90 5.54
CA TYR A 18 7.50 1.30 4.43
C TYR A 18 8.12 1.04 3.05
N GLU A 19 9.39 0.67 2.97
CA GLU A 19 10.05 0.35 1.70
C GLU A 19 9.36 -0.80 0.98
N LEU A 20 8.99 -1.85 1.73
CA LEU A 20 8.31 -3.01 1.16
C LEU A 20 6.90 -2.65 0.66
N TYR A 21 6.21 -1.74 1.34
CA TYR A 21 4.92 -1.22 0.90
C TYR A 21 5.04 -0.38 -0.36
N ALA A 22 6.09 0.43 -0.48
CA ALA A 22 6.38 1.20 -1.69
C ALA A 22 6.67 0.28 -2.89
N ILE A 23 7.47 -0.78 -2.68
CA ILE A 23 7.76 -1.79 -3.71
C ILE A 23 6.48 -2.56 -4.08
N ALA A 24 5.67 -2.95 -3.10
CA ALA A 24 4.40 -3.64 -3.33
C ALA A 24 3.43 -2.78 -4.15
N ALA A 25 3.28 -1.49 -3.81
CA ALA A 25 2.46 -0.54 -4.56
C ALA A 25 2.90 -0.44 -6.02
N ALA A 26 4.21 -0.39 -6.28
CA ALA A 26 4.76 -0.31 -7.62
C ALA A 26 4.49 -1.57 -8.46
N VAL A 27 4.62 -2.76 -7.86
CA VAL A 27 4.37 -4.05 -8.54
C VAL A 27 2.89 -4.26 -8.80
N ILE A 28 2.02 -3.95 -7.83
CA ILE A 28 0.56 -4.01 -8.00
C ILE A 28 0.11 -3.03 -9.09
N GLY A 29 0.74 -1.86 -9.14
CA GLY A 29 0.53 -0.84 -10.16
C GLY A 29 1.05 -1.21 -11.56
N GLY A 30 1.70 -2.37 -11.73
CA GLY A 30 2.14 -2.87 -13.02
C GLY A 30 3.51 -2.35 -13.50
N ILE A 31 4.33 -1.79 -12.61
CA ILE A 31 5.73 -1.47 -12.94
C ILE A 31 6.57 -2.74 -12.92
N ALA A 32 7.40 -2.92 -13.96
CA ALA A 32 8.36 -3.99 -14.03
C ALA A 32 9.53 -3.76 -13.05
N LEU A 33 9.77 -4.72 -12.14
CA LEU A 33 10.93 -4.72 -11.22
C LEU A 33 12.27 -4.80 -11.96
N THR A 34 12.26 -5.33 -13.18
CA THR A 34 13.42 -5.43 -14.08
C THR A 34 13.80 -4.11 -14.75
N GLY A 35 12.96 -3.07 -14.61
CA GLY A 35 13.15 -1.77 -15.25
C GLY A 35 12.77 -1.76 -16.74
N GLY A 36 12.49 -0.57 -17.27
CA GLY A 36 12.20 -0.33 -18.71
C GLY A 36 10.73 -0.33 -19.12
N THR A 37 9.79 -0.70 -18.23
CA THR A 37 8.37 -0.81 -18.56
C THR A 37 7.47 -0.43 -17.39
N GLY A 38 6.60 0.56 -17.58
CA GLY A 38 5.61 1.00 -16.59
C GLY A 38 5.34 2.51 -16.63
N HIS A 39 4.16 2.93 -16.18
CA HIS A 39 3.79 4.35 -16.03
C HIS A 39 3.67 4.70 -14.53
N PRO A 40 4.08 5.92 -14.10
CA PRO A 40 4.01 6.35 -12.70
C PRO A 40 2.58 6.44 -12.14
N ILE A 41 1.57 6.48 -13.01
CA ILE A 41 0.15 6.47 -12.64
C ILE A 41 -0.29 5.14 -12.03
N GLY A 42 0.28 4.02 -12.48
CA GLY A 42 -0.06 2.68 -11.96
C GLY A 42 0.25 2.52 -10.47
N PRO A 43 1.47 2.82 -10.00
CA PRO A 43 1.83 2.79 -8.57
C PRO A 43 1.04 3.76 -7.71
N LEU A 44 0.67 4.93 -8.23
CA LEU A 44 -0.18 5.90 -7.53
C LEU A 44 -1.53 5.28 -7.18
N LEU A 45 -2.14 4.58 -8.13
CA LEU A 45 -3.37 3.82 -7.91
C LEU A 45 -3.15 2.62 -6.98
N GLY A 46 -2.02 1.92 -7.11
CA GLY A 46 -1.63 0.82 -6.21
C GLY A 46 -1.49 1.27 -4.75
N ALA A 47 -0.81 2.40 -4.51
CA ALA A 47 -0.66 3.02 -3.20
C ALA A 47 -2.00 3.47 -2.64
N PHE A 48 -2.87 4.05 -3.47
CA PHE A 48 -4.22 4.44 -3.07
C PHE A 48 -5.05 3.25 -2.59
N VAL A 49 -5.00 2.12 -3.29
CA VAL A 49 -5.67 0.88 -2.87
C VAL A 49 -5.10 0.38 -1.53
N LEU A 50 -3.78 0.37 -1.36
CA LEU A 50 -3.14 0.00 -0.08
C LEU A 50 -3.62 0.87 1.07
N THR A 51 -3.70 2.19 0.87
CA THR A 51 -4.18 3.14 1.89
C THR A 51 -5.66 2.94 2.21
N ILE A 52 -6.50 2.61 1.22
CA ILE A 52 -7.91 2.30 1.48
C ILE A 52 -8.02 1.01 2.30
N LEU A 53 -7.27 -0.03 1.94
CA LEU A 53 -7.29 -1.30 2.66
C LEU A 53 -6.85 -1.14 4.12
N THR A 54 -5.79 -0.38 4.37
CA THR A 54 -5.33 -0.12 5.74
C THR A 54 -6.40 0.63 6.55
N ASN A 55 -7.04 1.64 5.95
CA ASN A 55 -8.12 2.39 6.60
C ASN A 55 -9.35 1.49 6.90
N ILE A 56 -9.73 0.62 5.97
CA ILE A 56 -10.86 -0.31 6.19
C ILE A 56 -10.57 -1.24 7.37
N LEU A 57 -9.36 -1.79 7.46
CA LEU A 57 -8.99 -2.71 8.55
C LEU A 57 -8.96 -2.02 9.91
N ILE A 58 -8.49 -0.77 9.96
CA ILE A 58 -8.52 0.04 11.18
C ILE A 58 -9.96 0.27 11.66
N ILE A 59 -10.87 0.61 10.74
CA ILE A 59 -12.30 0.83 11.06
C ILE A 59 -12.99 -0.48 11.48
N MET A 60 -12.58 -1.62 10.93
CA MET A 60 -13.05 -2.95 11.32
C MET A 60 -12.59 -3.40 12.72
N GLY A 61 -11.80 -2.59 13.42
CA GLY A 61 -11.36 -2.88 14.79
C GLY A 61 -10.10 -3.75 14.86
N TYR A 62 -9.40 -3.97 13.75
CA TYR A 62 -8.09 -4.60 13.76
C TYR A 62 -7.02 -3.58 14.17
N THR A 63 -6.92 -3.31 15.47
CA THR A 63 -5.93 -2.36 16.03
C THR A 63 -4.57 -3.00 16.29
N GLN A 64 -4.46 -4.34 16.19
CA GLN A 64 -3.20 -5.04 16.36
C GLN A 64 -2.40 -4.99 15.06
N TYR A 65 -1.32 -4.19 15.06
CA TYR A 65 -0.41 -3.97 13.94
C TYR A 65 0.01 -5.29 13.26
N THR A 66 0.40 -6.30 14.04
CA THR A 66 0.84 -7.60 13.52
C THR A 66 -0.25 -8.33 12.73
N ILE A 67 -1.51 -8.25 13.17
CA ILE A 67 -2.63 -8.89 12.46
C ILE A 67 -2.99 -8.08 11.22
N GLN A 68 -2.92 -6.75 11.30
CA GLN A 68 -3.20 -5.86 10.18
C GLN A 68 -2.22 -6.09 9.01
N GLU A 69 -0.91 -6.17 9.25
CA GLU A 69 0.08 -6.42 8.17
C GLU A 69 -0.11 -7.78 7.51
N ILE A 70 -0.43 -8.82 8.28
CA ILE A 70 -0.70 -10.17 7.76
C ILE A 70 -1.97 -10.15 6.89
N ILE A 71 -3.04 -9.49 7.36
CA ILE A 71 -4.29 -9.38 6.60
C ILE A 71 -4.08 -8.58 5.31
N ILE A 72 -3.33 -7.46 5.36
CA ILE A 72 -2.98 -6.69 4.17
C ILE A 72 -2.21 -7.58 3.18
N GLY A 73 -1.21 -8.34 3.64
CA GLY A 73 -0.45 -9.27 2.81
C GLY A 73 -1.33 -10.34 2.14
N ILE A 74 -2.28 -10.93 2.88
CA ILE A 74 -3.22 -11.92 2.35
C ILE A 74 -4.16 -11.30 1.32
N ILE A 75 -4.73 -10.13 1.64
CA ILE A 75 -5.61 -9.38 0.73
C ILE A 75 -4.85 -9.02 -0.54
N LEU A 76 -3.57 -8.64 -0.44
CA LEU A 76 -2.74 -8.33 -1.61
C LEU A 76 -2.52 -9.53 -2.51
N ILE A 77 -2.20 -10.70 -1.94
CA ILE A 77 -2.02 -11.93 -2.72
C ILE A 77 -3.34 -12.35 -3.39
N ALA A 78 -4.49 -12.11 -2.75
CA ALA A 78 -5.80 -12.38 -3.33
C ALA A 78 -6.22 -11.32 -4.38
N ALA A 79 -5.89 -10.06 -4.15
CA ALA A 79 -6.26 -8.93 -5.00
C ALA A 79 -5.35 -8.81 -6.23
N ALA A 80 -4.05 -9.10 -6.13
CA ALA A 80 -3.10 -9.04 -7.24
C ALA A 80 -3.56 -9.85 -8.49
N PRO A 81 -4.02 -11.11 -8.39
CA PRO A 81 -4.54 -11.87 -9.52
C PRO A 81 -5.94 -11.43 -10.00
N ALA A 82 -6.70 -10.70 -9.17
CA ALA A 82 -7.98 -10.10 -9.58
C ALA A 82 -7.77 -8.78 -10.33
N LEU A 83 -6.82 -7.96 -9.88
CA LEU A 83 -6.47 -6.66 -10.47
C LEU A 83 -5.69 -6.82 -11.78
N THR A 84 -4.78 -7.79 -11.87
CA THR A 84 -4.07 -8.12 -13.12
C THR A 84 -5.00 -8.61 -14.23
N ARG A 85 -6.15 -9.21 -13.90
CA ARG A 85 -7.18 -9.54 -14.89
C ARG A 85 -7.87 -8.30 -15.46
N GLY A 86 -8.04 -7.25 -14.65
CA GLY A 86 -8.60 -5.96 -15.07
C GLY A 86 -7.62 -5.09 -15.88
N LEU A 87 -6.32 -5.20 -15.64
CA LEU A 87 -5.30 -4.41 -16.36
C LEU A 87 -4.88 -5.00 -17.71
N ARG A 88 -5.58 -6.03 -18.23
CA ARG A 88 -5.49 -6.45 -19.65
C ARG A 88 -6.10 -5.41 -20.61
N TRP A 89 -6.83 -4.42 -20.08
CA TRP A 89 -7.50 -3.38 -20.84
C TRP A 89 -6.63 -2.17 -21.20
N VAL A 90 -5.37 -2.13 -20.75
CA VAL A 90 -4.41 -1.08 -21.11
C VAL A 90 -3.17 -1.74 -21.72
N LYS A 91 -3.34 -2.26 -22.93
CA LYS A 91 -2.22 -2.30 -23.89
C LYS A 91 -2.12 -0.92 -24.53
#